data_AF-A0A7J5AHG2-F1
#
_entry.id   AF-A0A7J5AHG2-F1
#
_cell.length_a   1.000
_cell.length_b   1.000
_cell.length_c   1.000
_cell.angle_alpha   90.00
_cell.angle_beta   90.00
_cell.angle_gamma   90.00
#
_symmetry.space_group_name_H-M   'P 1'
#
loop_
_entity.id
_entity.type
_entity.pdbx_description
1 polymer ?
#
loop_
_entity_poly.entity_id
_entity_poly.type
_entity_poly.pdbx_seq_one_letter_code
_entity_poly.pdbx_strand_id
1 'polypeptide(L)'
;MKNKFINSFQLNYVLLLVIATITYSCEERLNYDDELTSTLNVIESIKIGQTSATIDNLSGVVNFVLPSDTNLAAVVLDIQSPEGVTVSPATGSTVNLTTPLELTATSGDKTRRYIINARVLPNQIAFVSDASSIATIVDEDVKAAAQWAKDTYGSRFVFIPFSDLTLNSLKTVNVVFFFYDTEGTSALPQVSLDKKNILTQYLVEGGKMLLGGMATSYAEVVGRDKSGLLTIKGNGIGFVNSETWGIDGGVNFQNDQRSNPIYNFTQVITTDSNGYFPIISGGYKEDHNNLWDIAPLLGPGHQKGQFAEFENLYGGKVLAVWSGVSDECCPGIIEFKSNSVYAGTIIAIGVGGMEWAMNDGRTNAYASNIQGIYRNSIDYLNTK
;
A
#
# COMPACT_ATOMS: atom_id res chain seq x y z
N MET A 1 16.02 19.57 -91.56
CA MET A 1 16.26 18.14 -91.24
C MET A 1 17.64 17.73 -91.72
N LYS A 2 18.56 17.39 -90.81
CA LYS A 2 19.34 16.13 -90.82
C LYS A 2 20.34 16.17 -89.65
N ASN A 3 20.03 15.37 -88.64
CA ASN A 3 20.91 14.91 -87.58
C ASN A 3 22.18 14.25 -88.15
N LYS A 4 23.31 14.38 -87.45
CA LYS A 4 24.34 13.35 -87.32
C LYS A 4 25.02 13.52 -85.95
N PHE A 5 24.67 12.66 -84.99
CA PHE A 5 25.46 11.48 -84.58
C PHE A 5 26.75 11.87 -83.83
N ILE A 6 26.62 12.08 -82.52
CA ILE A 6 27.74 11.95 -81.59
C ILE A 6 27.91 10.45 -81.31
N ASN A 7 29.11 9.94 -81.61
CA ASN A 7 29.51 8.54 -81.48
C ASN A 7 29.28 8.00 -80.07
N SER A 8 28.54 6.89 -79.95
CA SER A 8 28.31 6.16 -78.68
C SER A 8 29.58 5.64 -78.01
N PHE A 9 30.73 5.72 -78.69
CA PHE A 9 32.01 5.23 -78.19
C PHE A 9 32.65 6.15 -77.12
N GLN A 10 32.39 7.46 -77.16
CA GLN A 10 32.97 8.42 -76.20
C GLN A 10 32.18 8.48 -74.88
N LEU A 11 30.89 8.15 -74.92
CA LEU A 11 30.01 8.18 -73.75
C LEU A 11 30.29 7.02 -72.77
N ASN A 12 30.68 5.85 -73.30
CA ASN A 12 30.99 4.68 -72.47
C ASN A 12 32.30 4.83 -71.67
N TYR A 13 33.31 5.53 -72.20
CA TYR A 13 34.56 5.76 -71.48
C TYR A 13 34.42 6.78 -70.35
N VAL A 14 33.60 7.82 -70.53
CA VAL A 14 33.30 8.78 -69.46
C VAL A 14 32.48 8.11 -68.35
N LEU A 15 31.56 7.20 -68.70
CA LEU A 15 30.76 6.46 -67.71
C LEU A 15 31.61 5.44 -66.91
N LEU A 16 32.59 4.78 -67.55
CA LEU A 16 33.52 3.87 -66.88
C LEU A 16 34.49 4.59 -65.92
N LEU A 17 34.93 5.81 -66.27
CA LEU A 17 35.80 6.61 -65.39
C LEU A 17 35.06 7.18 -64.18
N VAL A 18 33.77 7.48 -64.30
CA VAL A 18 32.92 7.92 -63.17
C VAL A 18 32.55 6.75 -62.25
N ILE A 19 32.40 5.53 -62.77
CA ILE A 19 32.16 4.34 -61.93
C ILE A 19 33.43 3.93 -61.17
N ALA A 20 34.63 4.14 -61.75
CA ALA A 20 35.90 3.83 -61.10
C ALA A 20 36.28 4.80 -59.97
N THR A 21 35.73 6.03 -59.93
CA THR A 21 35.98 6.99 -58.85
C THR A 21 35.00 6.85 -57.68
N ILE A 22 33.85 6.20 -57.87
CA ILE A 22 32.87 5.95 -56.80
C ILE A 22 33.31 4.76 -55.91
N THR A 23 34.17 3.86 -56.39
CA THR A 23 34.67 2.72 -55.61
C THR A 23 35.89 3.04 -54.73
N TYR A 24 36.44 4.25 -54.79
CA TYR A 24 37.58 4.69 -53.96
C TYR A 24 37.18 5.52 -52.73
N SER A 25 35.88 5.72 -52.47
CA SER A 25 35.38 6.52 -51.33
C SER A 25 34.77 5.68 -50.19
N CYS A 26 35.19 4.43 -50.06
CA CYS A 26 35.03 3.67 -48.82
C CYS A 26 36.42 3.35 -48.30
N GLU A 27 37.10 4.33 -47.71
CA GLU A 27 38.01 4.00 -46.61
C GLU A 27 37.11 3.44 -45.51
N GLU A 28 37.13 2.12 -45.34
CA GLU A 28 36.66 1.51 -44.11
C GLU A 28 37.36 2.23 -42.96
N ARG A 29 36.57 2.82 -42.05
CA ARG A 29 37.12 3.29 -40.79
C ARG A 29 37.65 2.07 -40.03
N LEU A 30 38.96 1.85 -40.14
CA LEU A 30 39.73 0.85 -39.40
C LEU A 30 39.84 1.20 -37.90
N ASN A 31 38.70 1.36 -37.23
CA ASN A 31 38.62 1.51 -35.77
C ASN A 31 37.73 0.43 -35.12
N TYR A 32 37.35 -0.60 -35.88
CA TYR A 32 36.66 -1.76 -35.33
C TYR A 32 37.64 -2.92 -35.27
N ASP A 33 38.23 -3.11 -34.11
CA ASP A 33 39.17 -4.19 -33.81
C ASP A 33 38.36 -5.39 -33.28
N ASP A 34 38.06 -6.34 -34.15
CA ASP A 34 37.36 -7.60 -33.82
C ASP A 34 38.15 -8.48 -32.83
N GLU A 35 39.43 -8.15 -32.56
CA GLU A 35 40.29 -8.84 -31.59
C GLU A 35 40.30 -8.20 -30.19
N LEU A 36 39.59 -7.09 -29.97
CA LEU A 36 39.39 -6.55 -28.62
C LEU A 36 38.46 -7.50 -27.84
N THR A 37 39.05 -8.49 -27.15
CA THR A 37 38.34 -9.25 -26.13
C THR A 37 37.73 -8.27 -25.12
N SER A 38 36.42 -8.09 -25.16
CA SER A 38 35.72 -7.25 -24.19
C SER A 38 35.77 -7.97 -22.84
N THR A 39 36.77 -7.67 -22.03
CA THR A 39 36.83 -8.10 -20.63
C THR A 39 35.79 -7.30 -19.84
N LEU A 40 34.52 -7.68 -19.96
CA LEU A 40 33.43 -7.08 -19.21
C LEU A 40 33.58 -7.46 -17.75
N ASN A 41 34.05 -6.55 -16.89
CA ASN A 41 34.14 -6.77 -15.45
C ASN A 41 32.85 -6.31 -14.73
N VAL A 42 31.71 -6.76 -15.23
CA VAL A 42 30.39 -6.34 -14.73
C VAL A 42 29.61 -7.51 -14.14
N ILE A 43 28.55 -7.17 -13.41
CA ILE A 43 27.55 -8.11 -12.92
C ILE A 43 26.32 -7.99 -13.83
N GLU A 44 25.83 -9.13 -14.31
CA GLU A 44 24.65 -9.23 -15.17
C GLU A 44 23.39 -9.32 -14.32
N SER A 45 23.42 -10.14 -13.27
CA SER A 45 22.34 -10.21 -12.29
C SER A 45 22.85 -10.62 -10.92
N ILE A 46 22.12 -10.21 -9.89
CA ILE A 46 22.30 -10.65 -8.51
C ILE A 46 20.93 -10.83 -7.85
N LYS A 47 20.75 -11.95 -7.17
CA LYS A 47 19.51 -12.32 -6.50
C LYS A 47 19.76 -12.72 -5.06
N ILE A 48 18.72 -12.55 -4.24
CA ILE A 48 18.58 -13.14 -2.91
C ILE A 48 17.24 -13.88 -2.92
N GLY A 49 17.27 -15.21 -2.84
CA GLY A 49 16.08 -16.04 -3.04
C GLY A 49 15.46 -15.79 -4.41
N GLN A 50 14.23 -15.27 -4.45
CA GLN A 50 13.53 -14.92 -5.70
C GLN A 50 13.63 -13.43 -6.07
N THR A 51 14.23 -12.60 -5.21
CA THR A 51 14.31 -11.15 -5.41
C THR A 51 15.56 -10.80 -6.22
N SER A 52 15.38 -10.19 -7.38
CA SER A 52 16.47 -9.59 -8.17
C SER A 52 16.80 -8.18 -7.65
N ALA A 53 18.08 -7.83 -7.64
CA ALA A 53 18.50 -6.45 -7.37
C ALA A 53 18.32 -5.54 -8.59
N THR A 54 18.28 -4.24 -8.33
CA THR A 54 18.58 -3.22 -9.34
C THR A 54 20.10 -2.98 -9.36
N ILE A 55 20.73 -3.11 -10.52
CA ILE A 55 22.17 -2.94 -10.70
C ILE A 55 22.43 -1.70 -11.55
N ASP A 56 23.21 -0.76 -11.01
CA ASP A 56 23.82 0.33 -11.77
C ASP A 56 25.31 0.03 -11.91
N ASN A 57 25.67 -0.53 -13.08
CA ASN A 57 27.06 -0.86 -13.40
C ASN A 57 27.94 0.37 -13.54
N LEU A 58 27.39 1.54 -13.88
CA LEU A 58 28.17 2.77 -14.07
C LEU A 58 28.58 3.36 -12.72
N SER A 59 27.64 3.47 -11.77
CA SER A 59 27.94 3.98 -10.42
C SER A 59 28.47 2.92 -9.45
N GLY A 60 28.37 1.64 -9.80
CA GLY A 60 28.77 0.54 -8.92
C GLY A 60 27.82 0.38 -7.74
N VAL A 61 26.51 0.54 -7.97
CA VAL A 61 25.52 0.40 -6.90
C VAL A 61 24.59 -0.76 -7.20
N VAL A 62 24.35 -1.61 -6.19
CA VAL A 62 23.40 -2.71 -6.23
C VAL A 62 22.38 -2.48 -5.12
N ASN A 63 21.09 -2.40 -5.46
CA ASN A 63 20.03 -2.15 -4.50
C ASN A 63 19.05 -3.32 -4.42
N PHE A 64 18.81 -3.79 -3.21
CA PHE A 64 17.81 -4.81 -2.88
C PHE A 64 16.63 -4.20 -2.11
N VAL A 65 15.42 -4.57 -2.53
CA VAL A 65 14.17 -4.36 -1.78
C VAL A 65 13.62 -5.75 -1.49
N LEU A 66 13.82 -6.21 -0.26
CA LEU A 66 13.59 -7.61 0.13
C LEU A 66 12.25 -7.78 0.84
N PRO A 67 11.68 -9.00 0.80
CA PRO A 67 10.58 -9.38 1.67
C PRO A 67 10.91 -9.07 3.14
N SER A 68 9.90 -8.62 3.86
CA SER A 68 9.99 -8.12 5.23
C SER A 68 10.56 -9.10 6.26
N ASP A 69 10.42 -10.40 6.00
CA ASP A 69 10.86 -11.52 6.83
C ASP A 69 12.30 -11.95 6.51
N THR A 70 12.96 -11.30 5.54
CA THR A 70 14.34 -11.62 5.17
C THR A 70 15.30 -11.29 6.30
N ASN A 71 16.02 -12.30 6.80
CA ASN A 71 17.09 -12.10 7.76
C ASN A 71 18.33 -11.52 7.07
N LEU A 72 18.47 -10.19 7.06
CA LEU A 72 19.61 -9.51 6.43
C LEU A 72 20.98 -9.91 7.01
N ALA A 73 21.05 -10.45 8.23
CA ALA A 73 22.32 -10.89 8.80
C ALA A 73 22.90 -12.14 8.12
N ALA A 74 22.08 -12.89 7.39
CA ALA A 74 22.49 -14.10 6.70
C ALA A 74 21.63 -14.32 5.43
N VAL A 75 22.09 -13.78 4.31
CA VAL A 75 21.48 -13.96 2.98
C VAL A 75 22.47 -14.59 2.02
N VAL A 76 21.97 -15.43 1.10
CA VAL A 76 22.79 -16.06 0.05
C VAL A 76 22.69 -15.24 -1.23
N LEU A 77 23.84 -14.84 -1.78
CA LEU A 77 23.90 -14.13 -3.06
C LEU A 77 23.96 -15.14 -4.22
N ASP A 78 23.02 -15.05 -5.16
CA ASP A 78 23.09 -15.74 -6.44
C ASP A 78 23.49 -14.72 -7.52
N ILE A 79 24.74 -14.80 -7.99
CA ILE A 79 25.35 -13.82 -8.87
C ILE A 79 25.64 -14.45 -10.24
N GLN A 80 25.22 -13.77 -11.30
CA GLN A 80 25.62 -14.07 -12.67
C GLN A 80 26.50 -12.95 -13.22
N SER A 81 27.60 -13.33 -13.85
CA SER A 81 28.56 -12.45 -14.49
C SER A 81 29.07 -13.10 -15.78
N PRO A 82 29.62 -12.30 -16.71
CA PRO A 82 30.19 -12.83 -17.95
C PRO A 82 31.28 -13.89 -17.71
N GLU A 83 31.53 -14.71 -18.72
CA GLU A 83 32.60 -15.71 -18.68
C GLU A 83 33.97 -15.05 -18.40
N GLY A 84 34.78 -15.68 -17.55
CA GLY A 84 36.09 -15.16 -17.15
C GLY A 84 36.05 -14.04 -16.10
N VAL A 85 34.87 -13.66 -15.60
CA VAL A 85 34.74 -12.75 -14.45
C VAL A 85 34.72 -13.53 -13.15
N THR A 86 35.53 -13.08 -12.20
CA THR A 86 35.53 -13.57 -10.82
C THR A 86 34.87 -12.54 -9.91
N VAL A 87 34.01 -12.99 -9.00
CA VAL A 87 33.26 -12.11 -8.09
C VAL A 87 33.60 -12.43 -6.64
N SER A 88 33.75 -11.40 -5.80
CA SER A 88 34.00 -11.54 -4.36
C SER A 88 33.13 -10.56 -3.57
N PRO A 89 32.28 -11.02 -2.62
CA PRO A 89 31.99 -12.42 -2.30
C PRO A 89 31.46 -13.23 -3.49
N ALA A 90 31.86 -14.51 -3.57
CA ALA A 90 31.47 -15.39 -4.68
C ALA A 90 29.97 -15.71 -4.66
N THR A 91 29.43 -16.10 -5.81
CA THR A 91 28.06 -16.66 -5.89
C THR A 91 27.92 -17.86 -4.94
N GLY A 92 26.79 -17.97 -4.26
CA GLY A 92 26.53 -18.96 -3.20
C GLY A 92 27.06 -18.59 -1.81
N SER A 93 27.78 -17.47 -1.65
CA SER A 93 28.24 -17.02 -0.34
C SER A 93 27.07 -16.53 0.54
N THR A 94 27.12 -16.85 1.83
CA THR A 94 26.25 -16.24 2.84
C THR A 94 26.91 -14.97 3.36
N VAL A 95 26.19 -13.85 3.31
CA VAL A 95 26.68 -12.52 3.67
C VAL A 95 25.75 -11.82 4.64
N ASN A 96 26.29 -10.81 5.33
CA ASN A 96 25.53 -9.89 6.17
C ASN A 96 25.29 -8.57 5.43
N LEU A 97 24.03 -8.22 5.19
CA LEU A 97 23.57 -6.98 4.56
C LEU A 97 22.82 -6.05 5.53
N THR A 98 22.99 -6.19 6.85
CA THR A 98 22.48 -5.20 7.82
C THR A 98 23.13 -3.82 7.65
N THR A 99 24.28 -3.78 6.98
CA THR A 99 25.00 -2.59 6.54
C THR A 99 25.41 -2.76 5.07
N PRO A 100 25.71 -1.67 4.34
CA PRO A 100 26.20 -1.77 2.98
C PRO A 100 27.42 -2.70 2.87
N LEU A 101 27.45 -3.55 1.84
CA LEU A 101 28.51 -4.54 1.62
C LEU A 101 29.26 -4.26 0.30
N GLU A 102 30.58 -4.27 0.34
CA GLU A 102 31.41 -4.17 -0.88
C GLU A 102 31.44 -5.51 -1.63
N LEU A 103 31.32 -5.45 -2.94
CA LEU A 103 31.37 -6.57 -3.87
C LEU A 103 32.30 -6.19 -5.04
N THR A 104 33.19 -7.07 -5.46
CA THR A 104 34.13 -6.81 -6.56
C THR A 104 33.94 -7.79 -7.70
N ALA A 105 33.94 -7.30 -8.93
CA ALA A 105 33.99 -8.11 -10.15
C ALA A 105 35.31 -7.86 -10.89
N THR A 106 36.08 -8.92 -11.12
CA THR A 106 37.44 -8.86 -11.67
C THR A 106 37.55 -9.70 -12.93
N SER A 107 38.06 -9.10 -14.00
CA SER A 107 38.37 -9.76 -15.28
C SER A 107 39.79 -9.37 -15.69
N GLY A 108 40.72 -10.32 -15.67
CA GLY A 108 42.16 -10.04 -15.77
C GLY A 108 42.60 -9.05 -14.68
N ASP A 109 43.29 -7.98 -15.07
CA ASP A 109 43.77 -6.93 -14.15
C ASP A 109 42.71 -5.84 -13.85
N LYS A 110 41.53 -5.90 -14.47
CA LYS A 110 40.48 -4.89 -14.31
C LYS A 110 39.51 -5.29 -13.20
N THR A 111 39.47 -4.52 -12.12
CA THR A 111 38.51 -4.71 -11.02
C THR A 111 37.48 -3.60 -11.00
N ARG A 112 36.20 -3.97 -10.94
CA ARG A 112 35.08 -3.06 -10.66
C ARG A 112 34.57 -3.32 -9.25
N ARG A 113 34.26 -2.24 -8.54
CA ARG A 113 33.69 -2.29 -7.18
C ARG A 113 32.22 -1.92 -7.22
N TYR A 114 31.46 -2.60 -6.39
CA TYR A 114 30.05 -2.40 -6.17
C TYR A 114 29.78 -2.23 -4.67
N ILE A 115 28.78 -1.42 -4.33
CA ILE A 115 28.20 -1.36 -2.99
C ILE A 115 26.79 -1.95 -3.05
N ILE A 116 26.57 -3.05 -2.33
CA ILE A 116 25.26 -3.65 -2.13
C ILE A 116 24.57 -2.95 -0.96
N ASN A 117 23.42 -2.34 -1.22
CA ASN A 117 22.49 -1.86 -0.21
C ASN A 117 21.25 -2.76 -0.19
N ALA A 118 20.84 -3.17 1.00
CA ALA A 118 19.61 -3.93 1.18
C ALA A 118 18.68 -3.21 2.15
N ARG A 119 17.39 -3.20 1.84
CA ARG A 119 16.34 -2.86 2.79
C ARG A 119 15.23 -3.91 2.72
N VAL A 120 14.61 -4.18 3.86
CA VAL A 120 13.37 -4.96 3.92
C VAL A 120 12.17 -4.01 3.84
N LEU A 121 11.09 -4.46 3.22
CA LEU A 121 9.83 -3.71 3.25
C LEU A 121 9.23 -3.77 4.67
N PRO A 122 8.63 -2.66 5.16
CA PRO A 122 7.82 -2.71 6.37
C PRO A 122 6.70 -3.76 6.22
N ASN A 123 6.40 -4.50 7.29
CA ASN A 123 5.26 -5.43 7.33
C ASN A 123 4.53 -5.47 8.67
N GLN A 124 5.03 -4.75 9.68
CA GLN A 124 4.42 -4.82 10.99
C GLN A 124 3.08 -4.08 10.97
N ILE A 125 2.15 -4.60 11.77
CA ILE A 125 0.86 -4.01 12.01
C ILE A 125 0.92 -3.41 13.42
N ALA A 126 0.90 -2.09 13.51
CA ALA A 126 0.98 -1.40 14.78
C ALA A 126 -0.43 -1.05 15.27
N PHE A 127 -0.82 -1.56 16.44
CA PHE A 127 -1.98 -1.02 17.15
C PHE A 127 -1.53 0.15 18.01
N VAL A 128 -2.11 1.33 17.77
CA VAL A 128 -1.81 2.56 18.53
C VAL A 128 -2.94 2.90 19.49
N SER A 129 -2.58 3.34 20.70
CA SER A 129 -3.54 3.64 21.77
C SER A 129 -2.94 4.64 22.76
N ASP A 130 -3.79 5.33 23.50
CA ASP A 130 -3.43 6.18 24.64
C ASP A 130 -3.05 5.36 25.89
N ALA A 131 -3.42 4.08 25.94
CA ALA A 131 -2.97 3.14 26.95
C ALA A 131 -1.51 2.71 26.76
N SER A 132 -0.82 2.35 27.85
CA SER A 132 0.58 1.90 27.81
C SER A 132 0.75 0.44 27.36
N SER A 133 -0.33 -0.35 27.40
CA SER A 133 -0.38 -1.74 26.96
C SER A 133 -1.83 -2.17 26.69
N ILE A 134 -2.03 -3.29 26.00
CA ILE A 134 -3.37 -3.88 25.78
C ILE A 134 -4.10 -4.12 27.12
N ALA A 135 -3.39 -4.59 28.15
CA ALA A 135 -3.96 -4.91 29.45
C ALA A 135 -4.52 -3.68 30.20
N THR A 136 -4.05 -2.48 29.85
CA THR A 136 -4.45 -1.21 30.48
C THR A 136 -5.49 -0.43 29.69
N ILE A 137 -5.93 -0.95 28.53
CA ILE A 137 -7.05 -0.35 27.79
C ILE A 137 -8.32 -0.50 28.66
N VAL A 138 -9.06 0.59 28.84
CA VAL A 138 -10.27 0.60 29.68
C VAL A 138 -11.47 0.11 28.90
N ASP A 139 -11.65 0.64 27.70
CA ASP A 139 -12.74 0.30 26.80
C ASP A 139 -12.63 -1.15 26.30
N GLU A 140 -13.70 -1.93 26.42
CA GLU A 140 -13.67 -3.37 26.13
C GLU A 140 -13.63 -3.66 24.62
N ASP A 141 -14.23 -2.81 23.78
CA ASP A 141 -14.15 -2.92 22.33
C ASP A 141 -12.75 -2.62 21.82
N VAL A 142 -12.13 -1.53 22.31
CA VAL A 142 -10.75 -1.18 21.97
C VAL A 142 -9.79 -2.29 22.43
N LYS A 143 -10.01 -2.86 23.62
CA LYS A 143 -9.19 -3.97 24.15
C LYS A 143 -9.35 -5.22 23.30
N ALA A 144 -10.58 -5.58 22.95
CA ALA A 144 -10.88 -6.76 22.14
C ALA A 144 -10.31 -6.62 20.72
N ALA A 145 -10.41 -5.46 20.08
CA ALA A 145 -9.80 -5.17 18.78
C ALA A 145 -8.27 -5.30 18.81
N ALA A 146 -7.62 -4.74 19.85
CA ALA A 146 -6.17 -4.83 20.02
C ALA A 146 -5.71 -6.27 20.26
N GLN A 147 -6.43 -7.03 21.09
CA GLN A 147 -6.12 -8.41 21.39
C GLN A 147 -6.31 -9.30 20.15
N TRP A 148 -7.39 -9.10 19.39
CA TRP A 148 -7.61 -9.79 18.12
C TRP A 148 -6.51 -9.51 17.10
N ALA A 149 -6.06 -8.25 16.99
CA ALA A 149 -4.97 -7.89 16.07
C ALA A 149 -3.66 -8.58 16.47
N LYS A 150 -3.37 -8.63 17.77
CA LYS A 150 -2.22 -9.37 18.31
C LYS A 150 -2.27 -10.85 17.96
N ASP A 151 -3.41 -11.49 18.19
CA ASP A 151 -3.57 -12.92 17.95
C ASP A 151 -3.57 -13.25 16.45
N THR A 152 -4.09 -12.36 15.61
CA THR A 152 -4.11 -12.52 14.15
C THR A 152 -2.73 -12.36 13.52
N TYR A 153 -1.95 -11.35 13.94
CA TYR A 153 -0.71 -10.99 13.27
C TYR A 153 0.57 -11.49 13.97
N GLY A 154 0.47 -12.00 15.20
CA GLY A 154 1.56 -12.69 15.89
C GLY A 154 2.85 -11.87 15.93
N SER A 155 3.94 -12.40 15.37
CA SER A 155 5.25 -11.72 15.32
C SER A 155 5.27 -10.44 14.50
N ARG A 156 4.27 -10.21 13.63
CA ARG A 156 4.10 -8.95 12.89
C ARG A 156 3.34 -7.89 13.67
N PHE A 157 2.66 -8.26 14.75
CA PHE A 157 1.95 -7.29 15.59
C PHE A 157 2.93 -6.53 16.48
N VAL A 158 2.72 -5.22 16.58
CA VAL A 158 3.35 -4.38 17.60
C VAL A 158 2.31 -3.49 18.26
N PHE A 159 2.43 -3.28 19.57
CA PHE A 159 1.62 -2.31 20.28
C PHE A 159 2.48 -1.07 20.53
N ILE A 160 2.01 0.11 20.13
CA ILE A 160 2.75 1.36 20.27
C ILE A 160 1.86 2.38 20.99
N PRO A 161 2.10 2.67 22.27
CA PRO A 161 1.44 3.77 22.97
C PRO A 161 1.70 5.10 22.25
N PHE A 162 0.73 6.02 22.24
CA PHE A 162 0.93 7.35 21.66
C PHE A 162 2.10 8.09 22.33
N SER A 163 2.34 7.87 23.63
CA SER A 163 3.51 8.44 24.33
C SER A 163 4.83 8.10 23.63
N ASP A 164 4.94 6.87 23.12
CA ASP A 164 6.17 6.29 22.56
C ASP A 164 6.22 6.40 21.03
N LEU A 165 5.12 6.84 20.42
CA LEU A 165 5.01 6.99 18.98
C LEU A 165 5.98 8.06 18.46
N THR A 166 6.88 7.61 17.58
CA THR A 166 7.87 8.41 16.86
C THR A 166 7.97 7.93 15.41
N LEU A 167 8.59 8.71 14.51
CA LEU A 167 8.87 8.20 13.15
C LEU A 167 9.76 6.95 13.19
N ASN A 168 10.71 6.88 14.13
CA ASN A 168 11.58 5.73 14.27
C ASN A 168 10.83 4.47 14.72
N SER A 169 9.83 4.60 15.60
CA SER A 169 9.00 3.45 16.02
C SER A 169 8.12 2.91 14.87
N LEU A 170 7.91 3.69 13.80
CA LEU A 170 7.13 3.31 12.63
C LEU A 170 7.96 2.74 11.47
N LYS A 171 9.30 2.69 11.59
CA LYS A 171 10.20 2.31 10.48
C LYS A 171 9.92 0.92 9.89
N THR A 172 9.47 -0.02 10.70
CA THR A 172 9.13 -1.40 10.32
C THR A 172 7.62 -1.63 10.16
N VAL A 173 6.81 -0.60 10.43
CA VAL A 173 5.35 -0.65 10.42
C VAL A 173 4.83 -0.30 9.03
N ASN A 174 4.04 -1.20 8.44
CA ASN A 174 3.37 -0.95 7.17
C ASN A 174 1.95 -0.42 7.33
N VAL A 175 1.25 -0.89 8.36
CA VAL A 175 -0.12 -0.45 8.66
C VAL A 175 -0.20 -0.06 10.13
N VAL A 176 -0.67 1.15 10.40
CA VAL A 176 -1.13 1.57 11.72
C VAL A 176 -2.62 1.29 11.82
N PHE A 177 -3.02 0.44 12.77
CA PHE A 177 -4.39 0.22 13.16
C PHE A 177 -4.71 1.09 14.37
N PHE A 178 -5.57 2.09 14.17
CA PHE A 178 -6.09 2.93 15.24
C PHE A 178 -7.59 2.67 15.35
N PHE A 179 -7.99 1.92 16.38
CA PHE A 179 -9.38 1.78 16.79
C PHE A 179 -9.57 2.55 18.10
N TYR A 180 -10.62 3.36 18.18
CA TYR A 180 -10.92 4.12 19.39
C TYR A 180 -12.42 4.13 19.62
N ASP A 181 -12.79 3.88 20.87
CA ASP A 181 -14.15 4.02 21.35
C ASP A 181 -14.14 4.39 22.83
N THR A 182 -15.15 5.14 23.26
CA THR A 182 -15.38 5.52 24.66
C THR A 182 -16.81 6.03 24.80
N GLU A 183 -17.59 5.38 25.67
CA GLU A 183 -18.93 5.85 26.03
C GLU A 183 -18.93 7.33 26.48
N GLY A 184 -19.88 8.10 25.97
CA GLY A 184 -20.13 9.49 26.32
C GLY A 184 -19.26 10.50 25.58
N THR A 185 -18.32 10.07 24.73
CA THR A 185 -17.47 11.00 23.98
C THR A 185 -17.10 10.49 22.59
N SER A 186 -17.09 11.41 21.62
CA SER A 186 -16.51 11.18 20.29
C SER A 186 -15.16 11.89 20.12
N ALA A 187 -14.62 12.47 21.19
CA ALA A 187 -13.36 13.19 21.15
C ALA A 187 -12.20 12.20 21.21
N LEU A 188 -11.25 12.35 20.28
CA LEU A 188 -10.01 11.57 20.27
C LEU A 188 -9.14 11.93 21.49
N PRO A 189 -8.33 10.99 22.01
CA PRO A 189 -7.38 11.29 23.08
C PRO A 189 -6.44 12.42 22.68
N GLN A 190 -6.24 13.40 23.58
CA GLN A 190 -5.35 14.54 23.30
C GLN A 190 -3.93 14.09 22.90
N VAL A 191 -3.42 13.04 23.54
CA VAL A 191 -2.10 12.47 23.23
C VAL A 191 -1.99 11.96 21.80
N SER A 192 -3.10 11.54 21.17
CA SER A 192 -3.12 11.17 19.75
C SER A 192 -2.99 12.41 18.87
N LEU A 193 -3.73 13.48 19.18
CA LEU A 193 -3.69 14.75 18.45
C LEU A 193 -2.31 15.40 18.50
N ASP A 194 -1.61 15.29 19.62
CA ASP A 194 -0.22 15.77 19.78
C ASP A 194 0.75 15.05 18.83
N LYS A 195 0.39 13.84 18.38
CA LYS A 195 1.18 13.01 17.45
C LYS A 195 0.73 13.12 15.99
N LYS A 196 -0.21 14.02 15.67
CA LYS A 196 -0.73 14.17 14.30
C LYS A 196 0.35 14.36 13.25
N ASN A 197 1.38 15.18 13.51
CA ASN A 197 2.44 15.45 12.54
C ASN A 197 3.25 14.19 12.19
N ILE A 198 3.42 13.27 13.16
CA ILE A 198 4.14 12.01 12.95
C ILE A 198 3.33 11.09 12.04
N LEU A 199 2.02 10.96 12.31
CA LEU A 199 1.13 10.11 11.50
C LEU A 199 0.83 10.73 10.13
N THR A 200 0.75 12.06 10.01
CA THR A 200 0.68 12.77 8.73
C THR A 200 1.93 12.48 7.91
N GLN A 201 3.13 12.62 8.47
CA GLN A 201 4.37 12.32 7.75
C GLN A 201 4.45 10.83 7.36
N TYR A 202 4.08 9.93 8.26
CA TYR A 202 4.00 8.50 7.97
C TYR A 202 3.12 8.20 6.75
N LEU A 203 1.94 8.80 6.66
CA LEU A 203 1.04 8.69 5.50
C LEU A 203 1.61 9.34 4.23
N VAL A 204 2.29 10.49 4.36
CA VAL A 204 2.96 11.15 3.23
C VAL A 204 4.04 10.24 2.62
N GLU A 205 4.80 9.56 3.47
CA GLU A 205 5.90 8.66 3.10
C GLU A 205 5.45 7.26 2.64
N GLY A 206 4.14 6.99 2.60
CA GLY A 206 3.58 5.73 2.08
C GLY A 206 3.11 4.74 3.14
N GLY A 207 3.19 5.10 4.43
CA GLY A 207 2.54 4.36 5.50
C GLY A 207 1.02 4.29 5.33
N LYS A 208 0.38 3.25 5.86
CA LYS A 208 -1.07 3.05 5.71
C LYS A 208 -1.76 3.05 7.04
N MET A 209 -3.04 3.43 7.04
CA MET A 209 -3.84 3.43 8.28
C MET A 209 -5.17 2.71 8.08
N LEU A 210 -5.51 1.87 9.05
CA LEU A 210 -6.88 1.45 9.28
C LEU A 210 -7.41 2.21 10.49
N LEU A 211 -8.49 2.96 10.29
CA LEU A 211 -9.17 3.72 11.32
C LEU A 211 -10.51 3.06 11.64
N GLY A 212 -10.80 2.79 12.91
CA GLY A 212 -12.07 2.19 13.33
C GLY A 212 -12.74 2.94 14.48
N GLY A 213 -14.08 2.92 14.49
CA GLY A 213 -14.88 3.63 15.49
C GLY A 213 -14.65 5.13 15.44
N MET A 214 -14.47 5.75 16.60
CA MET A 214 -14.20 7.18 16.72
C MET A 214 -12.87 7.61 16.07
N ALA A 215 -11.93 6.68 15.87
CA ALA A 215 -10.67 6.96 15.20
C ALA A 215 -10.83 7.35 13.73
N THR A 216 -12.00 7.15 13.09
CA THR A 216 -12.23 7.63 11.71
C THR A 216 -12.10 9.15 11.59
N SER A 217 -12.36 9.92 12.65
CA SER A 217 -12.08 11.36 12.70
C SER A 217 -10.61 11.71 12.49
N TYR A 218 -9.70 10.76 12.65
CA TYR A 218 -8.28 10.99 12.38
C TYR A 218 -7.99 11.26 10.89
N ALA A 219 -8.87 10.85 9.97
CA ALA A 219 -8.77 11.20 8.55
C ALA A 219 -8.81 12.72 8.32
N GLU A 220 -9.66 13.45 9.05
CA GLU A 220 -9.69 14.93 9.03
C GLU A 220 -8.49 15.52 9.78
N VAL A 221 -8.10 14.93 10.93
CA VAL A 221 -6.96 15.41 11.75
C VAL A 221 -5.65 15.46 10.96
N VAL A 222 -5.39 14.44 10.13
CA VAL A 222 -4.19 14.38 9.29
C VAL A 222 -4.34 15.15 7.98
N GLY A 223 -5.51 15.75 7.72
CA GLY A 223 -5.82 16.49 6.51
C GLY A 223 -5.99 15.62 5.27
N ARG A 224 -6.33 14.33 5.45
CA ARG A 224 -6.66 13.42 4.35
C ARG A 224 -8.10 13.64 3.89
N ASP A 225 -9.01 13.78 4.84
CA ASP A 225 -10.34 14.29 4.60
C ASP A 225 -10.38 15.80 4.86
N LYS A 226 -11.00 16.54 3.95
CA LYS A 226 -11.19 18.01 4.02
C LYS A 226 -12.65 18.40 3.77
N SER A 227 -13.54 17.42 3.79
CA SER A 227 -14.96 17.62 3.49
C SER A 227 -15.66 18.39 4.61
N GLY A 228 -15.27 18.17 5.86
CA GLY A 228 -16.01 18.67 7.03
C GLY A 228 -17.38 18.00 7.19
N LEU A 229 -17.58 16.84 6.53
CA LEU A 229 -18.86 16.14 6.48
C LEU A 229 -18.94 14.99 7.50
N LEU A 230 -17.87 14.70 8.26
CA LEU A 230 -17.88 13.70 9.33
C LEU A 230 -18.63 14.21 10.57
N THR A 231 -19.96 14.27 10.49
CA THR A 231 -20.83 14.97 11.45
C THR A 231 -21.77 14.05 12.22
N ILE A 232 -21.99 12.81 11.77
CA ILE A 232 -22.89 11.86 12.44
C ILE A 232 -22.09 11.10 13.49
N LYS A 233 -22.23 11.49 14.76
CA LYS A 233 -21.48 10.91 15.89
C LYS A 233 -22.40 10.40 16.99
N GLY A 234 -22.39 9.10 17.23
CA GLY A 234 -23.11 8.42 18.31
C GLY A 234 -22.12 7.89 19.35
N ASN A 235 -22.38 8.14 20.63
CA ASN A 235 -21.50 7.77 21.75
C ASN A 235 -22.32 7.53 23.03
N GLY A 236 -23.58 7.16 22.89
CA GLY A 236 -24.47 6.97 24.02
C GLY A 236 -24.27 5.59 24.65
N ILE A 237 -24.83 5.39 25.84
CA ILE A 237 -24.77 4.10 26.57
C ILE A 237 -25.26 2.89 25.77
N GLY A 238 -26.00 3.07 24.67
CA GLY A 238 -26.63 2.00 23.93
C GLY A 238 -28.04 1.64 24.38
N PHE A 239 -28.60 0.61 23.75
CA PHE A 239 -29.97 0.14 23.98
C PHE A 239 -30.15 -1.32 23.52
N VAL A 240 -31.23 -1.94 23.99
CA VAL A 240 -31.61 -3.29 23.53
C VAL A 240 -32.39 -3.19 22.23
N ASN A 241 -31.93 -3.91 21.21
CA ASN A 241 -32.61 -4.02 19.92
C ASN A 241 -32.51 -5.47 19.41
N SER A 242 -33.65 -6.09 19.10
CA SER A 242 -33.72 -7.50 18.71
C SER A 242 -33.39 -7.78 17.24
N GLU A 243 -33.24 -6.74 16.42
CA GLU A 243 -33.01 -6.89 14.98
C GLU A 243 -31.54 -7.21 14.71
N THR A 244 -31.25 -7.79 13.55
CA THR A 244 -29.88 -7.86 13.04
C THR A 244 -29.57 -6.54 12.33
N TRP A 245 -28.41 -5.95 12.60
CA TRP A 245 -27.91 -4.84 11.78
C TRP A 245 -26.82 -5.32 10.85
N GLY A 246 -26.76 -4.71 9.67
CA GLY A 246 -25.78 -5.01 8.63
C GLY A 246 -25.27 -3.74 7.96
N ILE A 247 -24.30 -3.92 7.07
CA ILE A 247 -23.88 -2.88 6.14
C ILE A 247 -24.31 -3.25 4.72
N ASP A 248 -24.62 -2.23 3.94
CA ASP A 248 -24.78 -2.36 2.51
C ASP A 248 -23.46 -1.97 1.84
N GLY A 249 -22.90 -2.89 1.03
CA GLY A 249 -21.72 -2.65 0.22
C GLY A 249 -22.04 -2.38 -1.25
N GLY A 250 -23.31 -2.32 -1.67
CA GLY A 250 -23.62 -2.15 -3.10
C GLY A 250 -24.98 -2.58 -3.61
N VAL A 251 -25.92 -2.99 -2.75
CA VAL A 251 -27.28 -3.38 -3.15
C VAL A 251 -28.08 -2.15 -3.58
N ASN A 252 -28.03 -1.05 -2.81
CA ASN A 252 -28.80 0.17 -3.09
C ASN A 252 -28.00 1.27 -3.80
N PHE A 253 -26.69 1.09 -3.96
CA PHE A 253 -25.78 2.09 -4.55
C PHE A 253 -25.93 2.15 -6.06
N GLN A 254 -25.53 3.26 -6.68
CA GLN A 254 -25.32 3.25 -8.14
C GLN A 254 -24.15 2.35 -8.54
N ASN A 255 -23.09 2.31 -7.73
CA ASN A 255 -21.88 1.54 -7.99
C ASN A 255 -21.67 0.50 -6.90
N ASP A 256 -21.91 -0.78 -7.23
CA ASP A 256 -21.73 -1.91 -6.32
C ASP A 256 -20.25 -2.06 -5.91
N GLN A 257 -19.98 -2.02 -4.60
CA GLN A 257 -18.63 -2.16 -4.02
C GLN A 257 -18.38 -3.53 -3.39
N ARG A 258 -19.30 -4.50 -3.49
CA ARG A 258 -19.15 -5.84 -2.88
C ARG A 258 -17.99 -6.66 -3.45
N SER A 259 -17.43 -6.24 -4.59
CA SER A 259 -16.19 -6.79 -5.15
C SER A 259 -14.91 -6.18 -4.55
N ASN A 260 -15.03 -5.17 -3.69
CA ASN A 260 -13.88 -4.55 -3.04
C ASN A 260 -13.15 -5.57 -2.14
N PRO A 261 -11.81 -5.53 -2.09
CA PRO A 261 -11.01 -6.40 -1.23
C PRO A 261 -11.47 -6.49 0.23
N ILE A 262 -12.05 -5.44 0.82
CA ILE A 262 -12.54 -5.51 2.21
C ILE A 262 -13.58 -6.64 2.44
N TYR A 263 -14.26 -7.10 1.39
CA TYR A 263 -15.25 -8.17 1.46
C TYR A 263 -14.75 -9.56 1.03
N ASN A 264 -13.62 -9.62 0.32
CA ASN A 264 -13.09 -10.88 -0.22
C ASN A 264 -11.61 -10.74 -0.59
N PHE A 265 -10.73 -10.72 0.42
CA PHE A 265 -9.29 -10.70 0.21
C PHE A 265 -8.61 -11.96 0.79
N THR A 266 -8.39 -11.98 2.10
CA THR A 266 -7.88 -13.16 2.82
C THR A 266 -9.04 -14.02 3.34
N GLN A 267 -10.17 -13.40 3.63
CA GLN A 267 -11.39 -14.03 4.12
C GLN A 267 -12.59 -13.60 3.27
N VAL A 268 -13.45 -14.54 2.91
CA VAL A 268 -14.73 -14.23 2.25
C VAL A 268 -15.74 -13.81 3.31
N ILE A 269 -16.34 -12.64 3.17
CA ILE A 269 -17.38 -12.14 4.06
C ILE A 269 -18.75 -12.55 3.52
N THR A 270 -19.60 -13.14 4.36
CA THR A 270 -20.90 -13.67 3.94
C THR A 270 -21.99 -12.62 4.02
N THR A 271 -22.87 -12.60 3.02
CA THR A 271 -24.08 -11.78 3.01
C THR A 271 -25.30 -12.53 3.52
N ASP A 272 -26.34 -11.78 3.91
CA ASP A 272 -27.69 -12.30 4.09
C ASP A 272 -28.41 -12.55 2.74
N SER A 273 -29.69 -12.93 2.78
CA SER A 273 -30.50 -13.18 1.59
C SER A 273 -30.77 -11.95 0.72
N ASN A 274 -30.63 -10.74 1.29
CA ASN A 274 -30.79 -9.47 0.58
C ASN A 274 -29.47 -8.98 -0.02
N GLY A 275 -28.35 -9.64 0.32
CA GLY A 275 -27.02 -9.26 -0.14
C GLY A 275 -26.33 -8.23 0.76
N TYR A 276 -26.85 -7.96 1.96
CA TYR A 276 -26.20 -7.13 2.97
C TYR A 276 -25.24 -7.96 3.81
N PHE A 277 -24.20 -7.34 4.38
CA PHE A 277 -23.30 -8.03 5.30
C PHE A 277 -23.79 -7.82 6.73
N PRO A 278 -24.39 -8.83 7.39
CA PRO A 278 -24.77 -8.69 8.79
C PRO A 278 -23.52 -8.53 9.66
N ILE A 279 -23.55 -7.61 10.62
CA ILE A 279 -22.41 -7.30 11.48
C ILE A 279 -22.73 -7.46 12.96
N ILE A 280 -23.99 -7.25 13.37
CA ILE A 280 -24.38 -7.41 14.77
C ILE A 280 -25.76 -8.04 14.90
N SER A 281 -25.82 -9.13 15.66
CA SER A 281 -27.06 -9.83 16.00
C SER A 281 -27.86 -9.06 17.05
N GLY A 282 -29.15 -9.38 17.21
CA GLY A 282 -30.00 -8.78 18.22
C GLY A 282 -29.45 -8.95 19.65
N GLY A 283 -29.71 -7.94 20.51
CA GLY A 283 -29.21 -7.85 21.87
C GLY A 283 -29.01 -6.40 22.30
N TYR A 284 -28.23 -6.18 23.36
CA TYR A 284 -27.73 -4.85 23.70
C TYR A 284 -26.68 -4.39 22.69
N LYS A 285 -26.75 -3.13 22.27
CA LYS A 285 -25.88 -2.52 21.26
C LYS A 285 -25.64 -1.06 21.63
N GLU A 286 -24.43 -0.58 21.41
CA GLU A 286 -23.99 0.77 21.75
C GLU A 286 -24.32 1.78 20.64
N ASP A 287 -24.25 1.35 19.38
CA ASP A 287 -24.49 2.18 18.19
C ASP A 287 -23.56 3.41 18.11
N HIS A 288 -22.26 3.18 18.34
CA HIS A 288 -21.23 4.22 18.36
C HIS A 288 -20.79 4.67 16.95
N ASN A 289 -21.70 5.34 16.24
CA ASN A 289 -21.47 5.84 14.88
C ASN A 289 -20.41 6.96 14.81
N ASN A 290 -19.63 6.97 13.73
CA ASN A 290 -18.81 8.10 13.31
C ASN A 290 -18.79 8.17 11.77
N LEU A 291 -19.88 8.69 11.20
CA LEU A 291 -20.20 8.65 9.77
C LEU A 291 -20.17 10.04 9.13
N TRP A 292 -20.09 10.04 7.80
CA TRP A 292 -20.20 11.26 7.00
C TRP A 292 -21.65 11.55 6.67
N ASP A 293 -22.13 12.77 6.85
CA ASP A 293 -23.38 13.24 6.25
C ASP A 293 -23.06 13.96 4.95
N ILE A 294 -23.30 13.31 3.81
CA ILE A 294 -22.99 13.86 2.48
C ILE A 294 -24.22 14.38 1.75
N ALA A 295 -25.35 14.55 2.43
CA ALA A 295 -26.55 15.19 1.89
C ALA A 295 -26.30 16.49 1.12
N PRO A 296 -25.39 17.38 1.55
CA PRO A 296 -25.28 18.70 0.92
C PRO A 296 -24.60 18.72 -0.46
N LEU A 297 -24.08 17.60 -0.98
CA LEU A 297 -23.15 17.62 -2.12
C LEU A 297 -23.80 17.94 -3.47
N LEU A 298 -24.94 17.34 -3.80
CA LEU A 298 -25.58 17.50 -5.11
C LEU A 298 -26.78 18.46 -5.09
N GLY A 299 -27.32 18.75 -3.91
CA GLY A 299 -28.47 19.63 -3.70
C GLY A 299 -29.16 19.31 -2.38
N PRO A 300 -30.31 19.93 -2.06
CA PRO A 300 -31.02 19.61 -0.83
C PRO A 300 -31.45 18.12 -0.79
N GLY A 301 -31.13 17.46 0.33
CA GLY A 301 -31.49 16.06 0.61
C GLY A 301 -30.57 15.03 -0.05
N HIS A 302 -30.73 13.76 0.34
CA HIS A 302 -29.89 12.67 -0.14
C HIS A 302 -30.27 12.25 -1.56
N GLN A 303 -29.30 12.25 -2.47
CA GLN A 303 -29.48 11.92 -3.88
C GLN A 303 -28.53 10.81 -4.32
N LYS A 304 -28.94 9.99 -5.30
CA LYS A 304 -28.03 9.04 -5.93
C LYS A 304 -26.95 9.79 -6.74
N GLY A 305 -25.72 9.32 -6.67
CA GLY A 305 -24.54 9.96 -7.28
C GLY A 305 -23.67 10.74 -6.30
N GLN A 306 -24.14 10.97 -5.06
CA GLN A 306 -23.38 11.70 -4.04
C GLN A 306 -22.07 11.00 -3.66
N PHE A 307 -22.01 9.66 -3.72
CA PHE A 307 -20.75 8.95 -3.46
C PHE A 307 -19.68 9.23 -4.52
N ALA A 308 -20.09 9.30 -5.80
CA ALA A 308 -19.17 9.66 -6.87
C ALA A 308 -18.69 11.11 -6.74
N GLU A 309 -19.58 12.03 -6.31
CA GLU A 309 -19.21 13.42 -6.07
C GLU A 309 -18.27 13.57 -4.86
N PHE A 310 -18.51 12.83 -3.79
CA PHE A 310 -17.60 12.79 -2.64
C PHE A 310 -16.22 12.26 -3.03
N GLU A 311 -16.14 11.19 -3.84
CA GLU A 311 -14.87 10.67 -4.35
C GLU A 311 -14.17 11.70 -5.26
N ASN A 312 -14.92 12.41 -6.12
CA ASN A 312 -14.37 13.43 -7.00
C ASN A 312 -13.81 14.65 -6.24
N LEU A 313 -14.54 15.16 -5.25
CA LEU A 313 -14.16 16.36 -4.50
C LEU A 313 -13.08 16.10 -3.45
N TYR A 314 -13.15 14.95 -2.77
CA TYR A 314 -12.35 14.67 -1.57
C TYR A 314 -11.49 13.42 -1.66
N GLY A 315 -11.57 12.65 -2.77
CA GLY A 315 -10.74 11.46 -2.99
C GLY A 315 -11.09 10.27 -2.11
N GLY A 316 -12.24 10.31 -1.41
CA GLY A 316 -12.73 9.23 -0.59
C GLY A 316 -13.67 8.32 -1.36
N LYS A 317 -13.27 7.08 -1.59
CA LYS A 317 -14.13 6.08 -2.22
C LYS A 317 -15.04 5.46 -1.17
N VAL A 318 -16.34 5.70 -1.27
CA VAL A 318 -17.34 5.10 -0.37
C VAL A 318 -17.44 3.60 -0.65
N LEU A 319 -17.35 2.79 0.42
CA LEU A 319 -17.38 1.33 0.35
C LEU A 319 -18.62 0.73 1.02
N ALA A 320 -19.22 1.42 1.98
CA ALA A 320 -20.42 0.94 2.66
C ALA A 320 -21.22 2.06 3.36
N VAL A 321 -22.50 1.76 3.61
CA VAL A 321 -23.41 2.45 4.53
C VAL A 321 -24.13 1.42 5.40
N TRP A 322 -24.99 1.87 6.32
CA TRP A 322 -25.92 0.99 7.03
C TRP A 322 -26.87 0.25 6.07
N SER A 323 -27.12 -1.04 6.29
CA SER A 323 -28.09 -1.81 5.49
C SER A 323 -29.48 -1.18 5.55
N GLY A 324 -30.21 -1.17 4.43
CA GLY A 324 -31.55 -0.58 4.34
C GLY A 324 -31.57 0.93 4.08
N VAL A 325 -30.42 1.60 4.13
CA VAL A 325 -30.26 2.95 3.60
C VAL A 325 -30.35 2.89 2.08
N SER A 326 -31.41 3.48 1.52
CA SER A 326 -31.70 3.45 0.08
C SER A 326 -31.21 4.69 -0.69
N ASP A 327 -30.76 5.70 0.05
CA ASP A 327 -30.20 6.95 -0.45
C ASP A 327 -28.70 7.01 -0.17
N GLU A 328 -27.91 7.69 -1.03
CA GLU A 328 -26.45 7.76 -0.86
C GLU A 328 -26.08 8.80 0.22
N CYS A 329 -26.63 8.66 1.44
CA CYS A 329 -26.60 9.70 2.48
C CYS A 329 -25.34 9.74 3.32
N CYS A 330 -24.95 8.57 3.78
CA CYS A 330 -24.28 8.47 5.05
C CYS A 330 -23.18 7.39 5.04
N PRO A 331 -22.09 7.61 4.28
CA PRO A 331 -20.95 6.71 4.23
C PRO A 331 -20.47 6.32 5.62
N GLY A 332 -20.38 5.01 5.86
CA GLY A 332 -19.81 4.46 7.09
C GLY A 332 -18.48 3.74 6.88
N ILE A 333 -18.14 3.38 5.64
CA ILE A 333 -16.81 2.87 5.29
C ILE A 333 -16.30 3.62 4.06
N ILE A 334 -15.09 4.19 4.16
CA ILE A 334 -14.45 4.96 3.09
C ILE A 334 -12.99 4.51 2.93
N GLU A 335 -12.55 4.31 1.69
CA GLU A 335 -11.14 4.17 1.31
C GLU A 335 -10.64 5.49 0.72
N PHE A 336 -9.72 6.16 1.39
CA PHE A 336 -8.97 7.27 0.81
C PHE A 336 -7.69 6.71 0.18
N LYS A 337 -7.62 6.67 -1.16
CA LYS A 337 -6.49 6.11 -1.92
C LYS A 337 -5.31 7.06 -2.03
N SER A 338 -4.10 6.51 -2.14
CA SER A 338 -2.86 7.26 -2.38
C SER A 338 -3.03 8.33 -3.46
N ASN A 339 -2.41 9.49 -3.25
CA ASN A 339 -2.37 10.59 -4.21
C ASN A 339 -0.97 11.24 -4.22
N SER A 340 -0.81 12.34 -4.97
CA SER A 340 0.49 13.01 -5.12
C SER A 340 1.04 13.63 -3.83
N VAL A 341 0.19 13.90 -2.84
CA VAL A 341 0.58 14.46 -1.54
C VAL A 341 0.83 13.35 -0.52
N TYR A 342 -0.01 12.33 -0.55
CA TYR A 342 0.03 11.21 0.37
C TYR A 342 0.19 9.91 -0.38
N ALA A 343 1.41 9.35 -0.37
CA ALA A 343 1.64 8.03 -0.95
C ALA A 343 0.87 6.92 -0.20
N GLY A 344 0.49 7.17 1.06
CA GLY A 344 -0.27 6.27 1.92
C GLY A 344 -1.76 6.19 1.62
N THR A 345 -2.37 5.07 2.01
CA THR A 345 -3.81 4.80 1.91
C THR A 345 -4.44 4.70 3.30
N ILE A 346 -5.65 5.22 3.45
CA ILE A 346 -6.46 5.09 4.66
C ILE A 346 -7.73 4.31 4.33
N ILE A 347 -8.10 3.35 5.16
CA ILE A 347 -9.46 2.82 5.23
C ILE A 347 -10.06 3.25 6.58
N ALA A 348 -11.25 3.84 6.55
CA ALA A 348 -11.97 4.30 7.72
C ALA A 348 -13.28 3.52 7.85
N ILE A 349 -13.54 2.93 9.03
CA ILE A 349 -14.71 2.12 9.36
C ILE A 349 -15.40 2.74 10.59
N GLY A 350 -16.46 3.51 10.36
CA GLY A 350 -17.16 4.27 11.39
C GLY A 350 -18.57 3.77 11.72
N VAL A 351 -19.02 2.68 11.11
CA VAL A 351 -20.35 2.09 11.35
C VAL A 351 -20.44 1.58 12.80
N GLY A 352 -21.40 2.10 13.58
CA GLY A 352 -21.51 1.84 15.02
C GLY A 352 -21.82 0.39 15.40
N GLY A 353 -22.30 -0.45 14.47
CA GLY A 353 -22.55 -1.87 14.70
C GLY A 353 -21.32 -2.76 14.61
N MET A 354 -20.13 -2.18 14.40
CA MET A 354 -18.85 -2.90 14.32
C MET A 354 -18.24 -3.12 15.73
N GLU A 355 -19.07 -3.59 16.65
CA GLU A 355 -18.71 -3.85 18.05
C GLU A 355 -17.89 -5.14 18.19
N TRP A 356 -16.82 -5.06 18.96
CA TRP A 356 -15.86 -6.13 19.23
C TRP A 356 -16.18 -6.91 20.52
N ALA A 357 -16.77 -6.26 21.52
CA ALA A 357 -17.18 -6.83 22.79
C ALA A 357 -18.67 -6.56 23.04
N MET A 358 -19.42 -7.53 23.57
CA MET A 358 -20.85 -7.37 23.82
C MET A 358 -21.11 -7.09 25.30
N ASN A 359 -21.75 -5.96 25.61
CA ASN A 359 -21.97 -5.51 26.99
C ASN A 359 -22.97 -6.39 27.77
N ASP A 360 -23.74 -7.22 27.09
CA ASP A 360 -24.67 -8.19 27.68
C ASP A 360 -24.09 -9.61 27.78
N GLY A 361 -22.80 -9.79 27.49
CA GLY A 361 -22.09 -11.07 27.60
C GLY A 361 -22.45 -12.10 26.53
N ARG A 362 -23.24 -11.72 25.52
CA ARG A 362 -23.58 -12.62 24.41
C ARG A 362 -22.38 -12.81 23.47
N THR A 363 -22.45 -13.87 22.67
CA THR A 363 -21.59 -13.98 21.48
C THR A 363 -22.33 -13.38 20.29
N ASN A 364 -21.70 -12.41 19.63
CA ASN A 364 -22.24 -11.89 18.37
C ASN A 364 -22.13 -12.95 17.27
N ALA A 365 -23.26 -13.41 16.75
CA ALA A 365 -23.31 -14.42 15.67
C ALA A 365 -22.58 -13.99 14.38
N TYR A 366 -22.36 -12.69 14.20
CA TYR A 366 -21.71 -12.11 13.03
C TYR A 366 -20.31 -11.52 13.33
N ALA A 367 -19.71 -11.86 14.48
CA ALA A 367 -18.37 -11.40 14.82
C ALA A 367 -17.32 -11.72 13.74
N SER A 368 -17.46 -12.87 13.05
CA SER A 368 -16.57 -13.26 11.95
C SER A 368 -16.63 -12.31 10.75
N ASN A 369 -17.78 -11.66 10.51
CA ASN A 369 -17.91 -10.67 9.45
C ASN A 369 -17.17 -9.38 9.82
N ILE A 370 -17.33 -8.90 11.06
CA ILE A 370 -16.58 -7.74 11.57
C ILE A 370 -15.08 -8.01 11.47
N GLN A 371 -14.61 -9.09 12.11
CA GLN A 371 -13.20 -9.47 12.11
C GLN A 371 -12.65 -9.68 10.69
N GLY A 372 -13.45 -10.26 9.80
CA GLY A 372 -13.06 -10.48 8.42
C GLY A 372 -12.93 -9.17 7.62
N ILE A 373 -13.84 -8.20 7.81
CA ILE A 373 -13.73 -6.88 7.17
C ILE A 373 -12.46 -6.15 7.63
N TYR A 374 -12.18 -6.16 8.94
CA TYR A 374 -10.96 -5.57 9.48
C TYR A 374 -9.70 -6.30 8.98
N ARG A 375 -9.69 -7.65 8.98
CA ARG A 375 -8.58 -8.45 8.45
C ARG A 375 -8.31 -8.15 6.99
N ASN A 376 -9.34 -8.22 6.15
CA ASN A 376 -9.22 -7.94 4.73
C ASN A 376 -8.73 -6.52 4.48
N SER A 377 -9.19 -5.53 5.26
CA SER A 377 -8.73 -4.15 5.15
C SER A 377 -7.24 -4.02 5.47
N ILE A 378 -6.77 -4.59 6.59
CA ILE A 378 -5.35 -4.55 6.98
C ILE A 378 -4.49 -5.28 5.94
N ASP A 379 -4.91 -6.49 5.53
CA ASP A 379 -4.15 -7.33 4.61
C ASP A 379 -4.05 -6.70 3.22
N TYR A 380 -5.14 -6.09 2.74
CA TYR A 380 -5.17 -5.32 1.50
C TYR A 380 -4.30 -4.06 1.57
N LEU A 381 -4.35 -3.29 2.67
CA LEU A 381 -3.46 -2.14 2.87
C LEU A 381 -1.99 -2.58 2.88
N ASN A 382 -1.70 -3.78 3.37
CA ASN A 382 -0.36 -4.32 3.43
C ASN A 382 0.24 -4.60 2.03
N THR A 383 -0.58 -4.72 0.98
CA THR A 383 -0.11 -4.89 -0.41
C THR A 383 0.03 -3.59 -1.20
N LYS A 384 -0.28 -2.44 -0.61
CA LYS A 384 -0.26 -1.14 -1.30
C LYS A 384 1.10 -0.51 -1.39
#